data_AF-A0AAV5KFI9-F1
#
_entry.id   AF-A0AAV5KFI9-F1
#
_cell.length_a   1.000
_cell.length_b   1.000
_cell.length_c   1.000
_cell.angle_alpha   90.00
_cell.angle_beta   90.00
_cell.angle_gamma   90.00
#
_symmetry.space_group_name_H-M   'P 1'
#
loop_
_entity.id
_entity.type
_entity.pdbx_description
1 polymer ?
#
loop_
_entity_poly.entity_id
_entity_poly.type
_entity_poly.pdbx_seq_one_letter_code
_entity_poly.pdbx_strand_id
1 'polypeptide(L)'
;MSKRLGFLTGMESEIMLDAHVQAGFVVGLPFSKPGGHDFSAANITPSISNLGATMLKHRLTPPPDEVYSLHRKLSGAFLACIKLGAVVPCRELLFEVYERYQFGEDDHEILSSASVS
;
A
#
# COMPACT_ATOMS: atom_id res chain seq x y z
N MET A 1 -1.33 -11.76 2.08
CA MET A 1 -0.11 -10.90 2.05
C MET A 1 -0.02 -9.96 3.24
N SER A 2 -1.06 -9.17 3.58
CA SER A 2 -0.97 -8.17 4.67
C SER A 2 -0.48 -8.72 6.02
N LYS A 3 -0.92 -9.93 6.41
CA LYS A 3 -0.44 -10.60 7.63
C LYS A 3 1.04 -10.98 7.55
N ARG A 4 1.45 -11.59 6.44
CA ARG A 4 2.84 -12.02 6.17
C ARG A 4 3.82 -10.84 6.18
N LEU A 5 3.37 -9.67 5.73
CA LEU A 5 4.15 -8.43 5.70
C LEU A 5 4.10 -7.64 7.02
N GLY A 6 3.39 -8.14 8.05
CA GLY A 6 3.29 -7.50 9.35
C GLY A 6 2.39 -6.25 9.41
N PHE A 7 1.58 -5.98 8.38
CA PHE A 7 0.58 -4.91 8.43
C PHE A 7 -0.59 -5.24 9.37
N LEU A 8 -0.90 -6.52 9.49
CA LEU A 8 -2.00 -7.04 10.29
C LEU A 8 -1.52 -8.26 11.09
N THR A 9 -1.94 -8.36 12.34
CA THR A 9 -1.72 -9.51 13.22
C THR A 9 -2.63 -10.69 12.88
N GLY A 10 -3.79 -10.40 12.28
CA GLY A 10 -4.85 -11.35 11.99
C GLY A 10 -5.94 -11.43 13.05
N MET A 11 -5.87 -10.60 14.09
CA MET A 11 -6.84 -10.49 15.19
C MET A 11 -7.62 -9.16 15.15
N GLU A 12 -7.48 -8.39 14.07
CA GLU A 12 -8.08 -7.07 13.91
C GLU A 12 -9.62 -7.12 13.92
N SER A 13 -10.23 -6.04 14.40
CA SER A 13 -11.67 -5.85 14.24
C SER A 13 -12.06 -5.67 12.78
N GLU A 14 -13.32 -5.94 12.46
CA GLU A 14 -13.87 -5.72 11.12
C GLU A 14 -13.67 -4.27 10.63
N ILE A 15 -13.82 -3.30 11.54
CA ILE A 15 -13.58 -1.87 11.25
C ILE A 15 -12.14 -1.61 10.81
N MET A 16 -11.16 -2.24 11.47
CA MET A 16 -9.75 -2.09 11.11
C MET A 16 -9.43 -2.78 9.78
N LEU A 17 -10.00 -3.96 9.54
CA LEU A 17 -9.85 -4.69 8.28
C LEU A 17 -10.43 -3.91 7.10
N ASP A 18 -11.65 -3.39 7.25
CA ASP A 18 -12.31 -2.58 6.23
C ASP A 18 -11.53 -1.30 5.95
N ALA A 19 -11.08 -0.58 6.98
CA ALA A 19 -10.25 0.60 6.81
C ALA A 19 -8.93 0.30 6.08
N HIS A 20 -8.27 -0.82 6.42
CA HIS A 20 -7.03 -1.26 5.76
C HIS A 20 -7.25 -1.56 4.28
N VAL A 21 -8.32 -2.29 3.95
CA VAL A 21 -8.67 -2.66 2.57
C VAL A 21 -9.05 -1.42 1.75
N GLN A 22 -9.88 -0.55 2.30
CA GLN A 22 -10.27 0.72 1.65
C GLN A 22 -9.06 1.61 1.41
N ALA A 23 -8.11 1.69 2.35
CA ALA A 23 -6.88 2.45 2.15
C ALA A 23 -6.07 1.91 0.96
N GLY A 24 -5.98 0.58 0.84
CA GLY A 24 -5.37 -0.08 -0.31
C GLY A 24 -6.05 0.28 -1.65
N PHE A 25 -7.39 0.30 -1.69
CA PHE A 25 -8.12 0.70 -2.89
C PHE A 25 -7.87 2.16 -3.28
N VAL A 26 -7.91 3.09 -2.32
CA VAL A 26 -7.66 4.52 -2.59
C VAL A 26 -6.24 4.73 -3.13
N VAL A 27 -5.24 4.08 -2.52
CA VAL A 27 -3.85 4.12 -3.00
C VAL A 27 -3.71 3.47 -4.39
N GLY A 28 -4.52 2.47 -4.70
CA GLY A 28 -4.55 1.79 -5.99
C GLY A 28 -5.21 2.58 -7.13
N LEU A 29 -6.01 3.62 -6.83
CA LEU A 29 -6.78 4.37 -7.83
C LEU A 29 -5.94 4.90 -9.00
N PRO A 30 -4.76 5.52 -8.80
CA PRO A 30 -3.92 6.02 -9.90
C PRO A 30 -3.51 4.93 -10.88
N PHE A 31 -3.39 3.68 -10.43
CA PHE A 31 -2.92 2.55 -11.23
C PHE A 31 -4.05 1.79 -11.94
N SER A 32 -5.31 2.13 -11.68
CA SER A 32 -6.47 1.31 -12.10
C SER A 32 -6.82 1.41 -13.58
N LYS A 33 -6.53 2.54 -14.23
CA LYS A 33 -6.93 2.84 -15.61
C LYS A 33 -5.72 3.24 -16.46
N PRO A 34 -5.72 2.89 -17.75
CA PRO A 34 -4.69 3.36 -18.66
C PRO A 34 -4.81 4.87 -18.89
N GLY A 35 -3.70 5.49 -19.28
CA GLY A 35 -3.60 6.92 -19.51
C GLY A 35 -3.22 7.72 -18.27
N GLY A 36 -3.12 9.04 -18.44
CA GLY A 36 -2.67 9.94 -17.39
C GLY A 36 -3.67 10.05 -16.22
N HIS A 37 -3.21 9.79 -15.00
CA HIS A 37 -3.92 10.10 -13.78
C HIS A 37 -3.64 11.54 -13.36
N ASP A 38 -4.67 12.38 -13.30
CA ASP A 38 -4.59 13.75 -12.82
C ASP A 38 -4.64 13.79 -11.28
N PHE A 39 -3.49 14.08 -10.67
CA PHE A 39 -3.39 14.18 -9.21
C PHE A 39 -4.02 15.47 -8.65
N SER A 40 -4.26 16.50 -9.46
CA SER A 40 -4.89 17.74 -9.00
C SER A 40 -6.39 17.59 -8.74
N ALA A 41 -7.04 16.71 -9.51
CA ALA A 41 -8.47 16.43 -9.41
C ALA A 41 -8.81 15.27 -8.46
N ALA A 42 -7.81 14.60 -7.90
CA ALA A 42 -7.99 13.36 -7.15
C ALA A 42 -8.18 13.60 -5.64
N ASN A 43 -9.30 13.11 -5.08
CA ASN A 43 -9.61 13.14 -3.64
C ASN A 43 -8.81 12.12 -2.80
N ILE A 44 -7.57 11.80 -3.20
CA ILE A 44 -6.76 10.74 -2.58
C ILE A 44 -6.33 11.12 -1.15
N THR A 45 -5.82 12.34 -0.94
CA THR A 45 -5.29 12.81 0.35
C THR A 45 -6.33 12.84 1.49
N PRO A 46 -7.52 13.45 1.32
CA PRO A 46 -8.51 13.46 2.40
C PRO A 46 -9.03 12.07 2.73
N SER A 47 -9.25 11.21 1.73
CA SER A 47 -9.69 9.82 1.94
C SER A 47 -8.67 9.01 2.74
N ILE A 48 -7.38 9.09 2.39
CA ILE A 48 -6.32 8.39 3.12
C ILE A 48 -6.15 8.91 4.55
N SER A 49 -6.27 10.23 4.76
CA SER A 49 -6.16 10.82 6.10
C SER A 49 -7.24 10.29 7.05
N ASN A 50 -8.48 10.22 6.58
CA ASN A 50 -9.61 9.71 7.36
C ASN A 50 -9.45 8.22 7.67
N LEU A 51 -9.09 7.40 6.67
CA LEU A 51 -8.84 5.97 6.87
C LEU A 51 -7.65 5.74 7.81
N GLY A 52 -6.60 6.56 7.70
CA GLY A 52 -5.45 6.56 8.59
C GLY A 52 -5.81 6.81 10.05
N ALA A 53 -6.70 7.76 10.32
CA ALA A 53 -7.20 8.03 11.68
C ALA A 53 -7.96 6.82 12.25
N THR A 54 -8.81 6.17 11.45
CA THR A 54 -9.50 4.93 11.85
C THR A 54 -8.50 3.81 12.16
N MET A 55 -7.51 3.61 11.29
CA MET A 55 -6.49 2.59 11.49
C MET A 55 -5.65 2.85 12.76
N LEU A 56 -5.28 4.09 13.03
CA LEU A 56 -4.55 4.46 14.26
C LEU A 56 -5.35 4.21 15.52
N LYS A 57 -6.67 4.38 15.48
CA LYS A 57 -7.58 4.14 16.61
C LYS A 57 -7.77 2.65 16.91
N HIS A 58 -7.82 1.82 15.87
CA HIS A 58 -8.16 0.40 15.98
C HIS A 58 -6.97 -0.57 15.83
N ARG A 59 -5.74 -0.06 15.63
CA ARG A 59 -4.55 -0.91 15.55
C ARG A 59 -4.30 -1.65 16.86
N LEU A 60 -3.94 -2.93 16.73
CA LEU A 60 -3.53 -3.76 17.85
C LEU A 60 -2.03 -3.60 18.17
N THR A 61 -1.21 -3.42 17.14
CA THR A 61 0.23 -3.24 17.24
C THR A 61 0.72 -2.18 16.26
N PRO A 62 1.86 -1.52 16.51
CA PRO A 62 2.50 -0.69 15.49
C PRO A 62 2.98 -1.57 14.32
N PRO A 63 2.87 -1.10 13.06
CA PRO A 63 3.50 -1.78 11.93
C PRO A 63 5.04 -1.69 11.99
N PRO A 64 5.76 -2.55 11.24
CA PRO A 64 7.23 -2.52 11.12
C PRO A 64 7.79 -1.19 10.58
N ASP A 65 9.07 -0.91 10.82
CA ASP A 65 9.73 0.32 10.39
C ASP A 65 9.85 0.43 8.86
N GLU A 66 10.02 -0.71 8.18
CA GLU A 66 10.08 -0.83 6.73
C GLU A 66 8.75 -0.38 6.10
N VAL A 67 7.63 -0.73 6.74
CA VAL A 67 6.29 -0.34 6.33
C VAL A 67 6.12 1.17 6.41
N TYR A 68 6.53 1.80 7.52
CA TYR A 68 6.46 3.26 7.65
C TYR A 68 7.31 3.96 6.58
N SER A 69 8.49 3.40 6.29
CA SER A 69 9.36 3.94 5.24
C SER A 69 8.73 3.84 3.85
N LEU A 70 8.07 2.71 3.54
CA LEU A 70 7.33 2.54 2.28
C LEU A 70 6.17 3.55 2.17
N HIS A 71 5.36 3.68 3.23
CA HIS A 71 4.23 4.62 3.26
C HIS A 71 4.69 6.07 3.07
N ARG A 72 5.78 6.48 3.73
CA ARG A 72 6.33 7.84 3.58
C ARG A 72 6.81 8.12 2.16
N LYS A 73 7.50 7.17 1.52
CA LYS A 73 7.97 7.32 0.14
C LYS A 73 6.81 7.50 -0.83
N LEU A 74 5.79 6.64 -0.74
CA LEU A 74 4.64 6.69 -1.64
C LEU A 74 3.79 7.95 -1.41
N SER A 75 3.47 8.27 -0.15
CA SER A 75 2.74 9.49 0.19
C SER A 75 3.48 10.76 -0.24
N GLY A 76 4.81 10.79 -0.11
CA GLY A 76 5.64 11.90 -0.57
C GLY A 76 5.55 12.11 -2.08
N ALA A 77 5.62 11.02 -2.86
CA ALA A 77 5.47 11.07 -4.31
C ALA A 77 4.08 11.57 -4.73
N PHE A 78 3.02 11.03 -4.12
CA PHE A 78 1.65 11.45 -4.41
C PHE A 78 1.45 12.94 -4.08
N LEU A 79 1.91 13.39 -2.91
CA LEU A 79 1.80 14.79 -2.52
C LEU A 79 2.58 15.73 -3.45
N ALA A 80 3.76 15.30 -3.92
CA ALA A 80 4.50 16.05 -4.92
C ALA A 80 3.73 16.18 -6.23
N CYS A 81 3.15 15.07 -6.75
CA CYS A 81 2.31 15.09 -7.93
C CYS A 81 1.08 16.00 -7.77
N ILE A 82 0.42 15.98 -6.61
CA ILE A 82 -0.71 16.86 -6.29
C ILE A 82 -0.28 18.33 -6.33
N LYS A 83 0.82 18.67 -5.63
CA LYS A 83 1.31 20.06 -5.56
C LYS A 83 1.74 20.63 -6.92
N LEU A 84 2.25 19.77 -7.80
CA LEU A 84 2.66 20.16 -9.15
C LEU A 84 1.52 20.14 -10.17
N GLY A 85 0.33 19.66 -9.79
CA GLY A 85 -0.76 19.43 -10.74
C GLY A 85 -0.40 18.41 -11.83
N ALA A 86 0.37 17.40 -11.48
CA ALA A 86 0.93 16.44 -12.44
C ALA A 86 -0.13 15.46 -12.94
N VAL A 87 -0.08 15.18 -14.25
CA VAL A 87 -0.81 14.08 -14.89
C VAL A 87 0.20 12.98 -15.21
N VAL A 88 0.06 11.81 -14.58
CA VAL A 88 1.07 10.73 -14.64
C VAL A 88 0.44 9.42 -15.11
N PRO A 89 1.00 8.72 -16.12
CA PRO A 89 0.53 7.41 -16.57
C PRO A 89 0.94 6.31 -15.56
N CYS A 90 0.34 6.33 -14.38
CA CYS A 90 0.75 5.49 -13.24
C CYS A 90 0.62 4.00 -13.54
N ARG A 91 -0.44 3.59 -14.25
CA ARG A 91 -0.66 2.19 -14.61
C ARG A 91 0.47 1.65 -15.48
N GLU A 92 0.83 2.38 -16.52
CA GLU A 92 1.90 2.02 -17.44
C GLU A 92 3.25 1.95 -16.72
N LEU A 93 3.55 2.94 -15.87
CA LEU A 93 4.76 2.93 -15.03
C LEU A 93 4.81 1.70 -14.11
N LEU A 94 3.68 1.34 -13.49
CA LEU A 94 3.62 0.14 -12.64
C LEU A 94 3.91 -1.13 -13.44
N PHE A 95 3.28 -1.29 -14.60
CA PHE A 95 3.51 -2.48 -15.44
C PHE A 95 4.93 -2.52 -15.99
N GLU A 96 5.50 -1.40 -16.42
CA GLU A 96 6.88 -1.32 -16.87
C GLU A 96 7.87 -1.76 -15.77
N VAL A 97 7.66 -1.29 -14.53
CA VAL A 97 8.48 -1.70 -13.37
C VAL A 97 8.25 -3.17 -13.06
N TYR A 98 7.00 -3.62 -13.04
CA TYR A 98 6.64 -5.01 -12.70
C TYR A 98 7.25 -6.01 -13.70
N GLU A 99 7.18 -5.73 -15.00
CA GLU A 99 7.74 -6.58 -16.07
C GLU A 99 9.26 -6.71 -15.98
N ARG A 100 9.94 -5.66 -15.48
CA ARG A 100 11.40 -5.65 -15.31
C ARG A 100 11.85 -6.18 -13.96
N TYR A 101 10.94 -6.27 -12.98
CA TYR A 101 11.27 -6.69 -11.63
C TYR A 101 11.48 -8.21 -11.57
N GLN A 102 12.68 -8.63 -11.16
CA GLN A 102 12.97 -10.02 -10.87
C GLN A 102 12.63 -10.30 -9.41
N PHE A 103 11.60 -11.10 -9.16
CA PHE A 103 11.30 -11.59 -7.82
C PHE A 103 12.40 -12.58 -7.41
N GLY A 104 13.03 -12.38 -6.24
CA GLY A 104 14.02 -13.31 -5.72
C GLY A 104 13.42 -14.68 -5.40
N GLU A 105 14.20 -15.75 -5.50
CA GLU A 105 13.82 -17.16 -5.27
C GLU A 105 13.68 -17.55 -3.76
N ASP A 106 13.34 -16.62 -2.87
CA ASP A 106 13.29 -16.86 -1.41
C ASP A 106 11.93 -17.42 -0.94
N ASP A 107 11.32 -18.36 -1.66
CA ASP A 107 10.10 -19.08 -1.20
C ASP A 107 10.40 -20.53 -0.74
N HIS A 108 11.64 -21.00 -0.79
CA HIS A 108 11.97 -22.41 -0.48
C HIS A 108 12.45 -22.72 0.96
N GLU A 109 12.88 -21.74 1.76
CA GLU A 109 13.40 -22.06 3.11
C GLU A 109 12.37 -22.00 4.24
N ILE A 110 11.25 -21.27 4.10
CA ILE A 110 10.27 -21.11 5.19
C ILE A 110 9.34 -22.33 5.34
N LEU A 111 9.22 -23.19 4.32
CA LEU A 111 8.37 -24.39 4.38
C LEU A 111 9.08 -25.64 4.96
N SER A 112 10.42 -25.65 5.05
CA SER A 112 11.16 -26.83 5.53
C SER A 112 11.27 -26.93 7.05
N SER A 113 11.18 -25.81 7.78
CA SER A 113 11.33 -25.78 9.25
C SER A 113 10.04 -26.12 10.01
N ALA A 114 8.89 -26.20 9.34
CA ALA A 114 7.60 -26.55 9.94
C ALA A 114 7.27 -28.06 9.93
N SER A 115 8.17 -28.92 9.40
CA SER A 115 7.97 -30.38 9.32
C SER A 115 8.83 -31.19 10.30
N VAL A 116 9.45 -30.55 11.30
CA VAL A 116 10.14 -31.25 12.39
C VAL A 116 9.89 -30.54 13.71
N SER A 117 8.78 -30.91 14.37
CA SER A 117 8.61 -31.04 15.82
C SER A 117 7.26 -31.70 16.10
#